data_AF-A0A5R2NCI2-F1
#
_entry.id   AF-A0A5R2NCI2-F1
#
_cell.length_a   1.000
_cell.length_b   1.000
_cell.length_c   1.000
_cell.angle_alpha   90.00
_cell.angle_beta   90.00
_cell.angle_gamma   90.00
#
_symmetry.space_group_name_H-M   'P 1'
#
loop_
_entity.id
_entity.type
_entity.pdbx_description
1 polymer ?
#
loop_
_entity_poly.entity_id
_entity_poly.type
_entity_poly.pdbx_seq_one_letter_code
_entity_poly.pdbx_strand_id
1 'polypeptide(L)'
;MATRLGLRAVFRLIVAGFLASLTLVGTSSGAAKQKAPEEWPMNFILVRNGDCNVSCIQWISAEGIIKPDTDRQFEKFLRSLKGQRLPIVFQSGGGNVDAALAIGHMIRDANLETAIGRTQLNGCP
;
A
#
# COMPACT_ATOMS: atom_id res chain seq x y z
N MET A 1 -33.53 -34.77 45.48
CA MET A 1 -32.17 -34.89 44.89
C MET A 1 -32.28 -35.47 43.48
N ALA A 2 -32.49 -34.66 42.43
CA ALA A 2 -32.63 -35.21 41.06
C ALA A 2 -32.38 -34.21 39.90
N THR A 3 -31.64 -33.11 40.10
CA THR A 3 -31.49 -32.07 39.05
C THR A 3 -30.06 -31.61 38.79
N ARG A 4 -29.06 -32.12 39.51
CA ARG A 4 -27.66 -31.61 39.42
C ARG A 4 -26.72 -32.41 38.52
N LEU A 5 -27.15 -33.55 37.98
CA LEU A 5 -26.28 -34.46 37.22
C LEU A 5 -26.33 -34.23 35.69
N GLY A 6 -27.49 -33.83 35.14
CA GLY A 6 -27.65 -33.60 33.69
C GLY A 6 -26.91 -32.36 33.17
N LEU A 7 -26.85 -31.28 33.95
CA LEU A 7 -26.26 -30.01 33.51
C LEU A 7 -24.72 -30.07 33.37
N ARG A 8 -24.06 -30.92 34.17
CA ARG A 8 -22.60 -31.13 34.10
C ARG A 8 -22.17 -32.00 32.92
N ALA A 9 -23.01 -32.94 32.49
CA ALA A 9 -22.72 -33.82 31.36
C ALA A 9 -22.87 -33.08 30.01
N VAL A 10 -23.90 -32.25 29.88
CA VAL A 10 -24.12 -31.43 28.67
C VAL A 10 -23.02 -30.37 28.52
N PHE A 11 -22.61 -29.71 29.61
CA PHE A 11 -21.54 -28.70 29.56
C PHE A 11 -20.17 -29.29 29.14
N ARG A 12 -19.87 -30.54 29.52
CA ARG A 12 -18.62 -31.21 29.12
C ARG A 12 -18.61 -31.66 27.65
N LEU A 13 -19.78 -32.00 27.08
CA LEU A 13 -19.88 -32.35 25.66
C LEU A 13 -19.76 -31.13 24.73
N ILE A 14 -20.25 -29.96 25.15
CA ILE A 14 -20.13 -28.72 24.34
C ILE A 14 -18.68 -28.20 24.31
N VAL A 15 -17.94 -28.28 25.42
CA VAL A 15 -16.53 -27.85 25.48
C VAL A 15 -15.60 -28.79 24.68
N ALA A 16 -15.86 -30.11 24.71
CA ALA A 16 -15.07 -31.07 23.93
C ALA A 16 -15.33 -30.98 22.41
N GLY A 17 -16.53 -30.57 21.99
CA GLY A 17 -16.84 -30.33 20.57
C GLY A 17 -16.18 -29.07 20.01
N PHE A 18 -16.08 -28.00 20.81
CA PHE A 18 -15.54 -26.72 20.35
C PHE A 18 -14.00 -26.71 20.21
N LEU A 19 -13.31 -27.56 20.97
CA LEU A 19 -11.85 -27.72 20.89
C LEU A 19 -11.38 -28.61 19.73
N ALA A 20 -12.27 -29.38 19.09
CA ALA A 20 -11.93 -30.29 18.00
C ALA A 20 -12.07 -29.68 16.59
N SER A 21 -12.61 -28.46 16.47
CA SER A 21 -12.81 -27.78 15.17
C SER A 21 -11.77 -26.70 14.84
N LEU A 22 -10.77 -26.48 15.73
CA LEU A 22 -9.84 -25.35 15.65
C LEU A 22 -8.51 -25.66 14.92
N THR A 23 -8.47 -26.64 14.02
CA THR A 23 -7.22 -27.08 13.37
C THR A 23 -7.14 -26.89 11.85
N LEU A 24 -8.09 -26.20 11.23
CA LEU A 24 -8.11 -26.02 9.76
C LEU A 24 -8.39 -24.57 9.34
N VAL A 25 -7.57 -23.62 9.80
CA VAL A 25 -7.39 -22.34 9.08
C VAL A 25 -5.90 -22.01 9.06
N GLY A 26 -5.13 -22.76 8.27
CA GLY A 26 -3.83 -22.31 7.80
C GLY A 26 -4.05 -21.25 6.73
N THR A 27 -4.12 -19.98 7.10
CA THR A 27 -4.07 -18.88 6.13
C THR A 27 -2.66 -18.86 5.53
N SER A 28 -2.49 -19.45 4.36
CA SER A 28 -1.33 -19.22 3.51
C SER A 28 -1.36 -17.76 3.05
N SER A 29 -0.77 -16.88 3.85
CA SER A 29 -0.45 -15.52 3.42
C SER A 29 0.69 -15.63 2.42
N GLY A 30 0.34 -15.94 1.16
CA GLY A 30 1.25 -15.86 0.04
C GLY A 30 1.65 -14.40 -0.14
N ALA A 31 2.69 -13.96 0.57
CA ALA A 31 3.40 -12.76 0.22
C ALA A 31 4.01 -13.03 -1.16
N ALA A 32 3.30 -12.64 -2.21
CA ALA A 32 3.86 -12.61 -3.54
C ALA A 32 5.16 -11.81 -3.44
N LYS A 33 6.29 -12.47 -3.71
CA LYS A 33 7.58 -11.81 -3.92
C LYS A 33 7.47 -11.02 -5.22
N GLN A 34 6.75 -9.90 -5.16
CA GLN A 34 6.80 -8.90 -6.21
C GLN A 34 8.23 -8.38 -6.25
N LYS A 35 8.77 -8.36 -7.47
CA LYS A 35 10.11 -7.90 -7.80
C LYS A 35 10.42 -6.60 -7.04
N ALA A 36 11.56 -6.57 -6.35
CA ALA A 36 11.93 -5.40 -5.57
C ALA A 36 11.93 -4.17 -6.51
N PRO A 37 11.28 -3.05 -6.11
CA PRO A 37 11.32 -1.77 -6.82
C PRO A 37 12.74 -1.24 -7.10
N GLU A 38 13.73 -1.88 -6.49
CA GLU A 38 15.13 -1.52 -6.41
C GLU A 38 15.91 -1.64 -7.74
N GLU A 39 15.33 -2.20 -8.81
CA GLU A 39 16.06 -2.40 -10.07
C GLU A 39 15.76 -1.36 -11.17
N TRP A 40 14.66 -0.60 -11.09
CA TRP A 40 14.19 0.24 -12.21
C TRP A 40 14.30 1.75 -11.92
N PRO A 41 14.50 2.61 -12.94
CA PRO A 41 14.47 4.06 -12.75
C PRO A 41 13.14 4.51 -12.13
N MET A 42 13.21 5.52 -11.26
CA MET A 42 12.01 6.10 -10.66
C MET A 42 11.06 6.64 -11.72
N ASN A 43 9.78 6.26 -11.63
CA ASN A 43 8.72 6.73 -12.50
C ASN A 43 7.58 7.33 -11.67
N PHE A 44 6.89 8.32 -12.26
CA PHE A 44 5.78 9.04 -11.66
C PHE A 44 4.51 8.80 -12.48
N ILE A 45 3.47 8.28 -11.83
CA ILE A 45 2.16 8.09 -12.46
C ILE A 45 1.06 8.69 -11.59
N LEU A 46 0.04 9.26 -12.25
CA LEU A 46 -1.19 9.67 -11.59
C LEU A 46 -2.10 8.45 -11.48
N VAL A 47 -2.35 8.00 -10.26
CA VAL A 47 -3.27 6.92 -9.98
C VAL A 47 -4.65 7.48 -9.66
N ARG A 48 -5.68 6.78 -10.13
CA ARG A 48 -7.08 7.05 -9.79
C ARG A 48 -7.73 5.75 -9.35
N ASN A 49 -8.42 5.80 -8.23
CA ASN A 49 -9.22 4.68 -7.73
C ASN A 49 -10.67 5.11 -7.56
N GLY A 50 -11.59 4.24 -7.97
CA GLY A 50 -13.02 4.50 -8.05
C GLY A 50 -13.51 4.76 -9.48
N ASP A 51 -14.80 5.00 -9.62
CA ASP A 51 -15.45 5.35 -10.89
C ASP A 51 -15.22 6.81 -11.31
N CYS A 52 -14.64 7.61 -10.40
CA CYS A 52 -14.45 9.05 -10.51
C CYS A 52 -15.72 9.84 -10.91
N ASN A 53 -16.90 9.24 -10.66
CA ASN A 53 -18.21 9.88 -10.80
C ASN A 53 -18.77 10.29 -9.43
N VAL A 54 -18.57 9.46 -8.40
CA VAL A 54 -19.07 9.71 -7.03
C VAL A 54 -17.91 9.96 -6.05
N SER A 55 -16.84 9.18 -6.15
CA SER A 55 -15.62 9.35 -5.36
C SER A 55 -14.40 9.03 -6.23
N CYS A 56 -13.43 9.92 -6.23
CA CYS A 56 -12.19 9.77 -6.99
C CYS A 56 -11.02 9.94 -6.01
N ILE A 57 -10.46 8.82 -5.57
CA ILE A 57 -9.24 8.85 -4.78
C ILE A 57 -8.08 8.95 -5.76
N GLN A 58 -7.23 9.95 -5.60
CA GLN A 58 -6.13 10.23 -6.50
C GLN A 58 -4.83 10.44 -5.73
N TRP A 59 -3.74 9.92 -6.27
CA TRP A 59 -2.39 10.11 -5.72
C TRP A 59 -1.34 10.00 -6.81
N ILE A 60 -0.15 10.50 -6.51
CA ILE A 60 1.04 10.33 -7.34
C ILE A 60 1.77 9.09 -6.83
N SER A 61 1.94 8.09 -7.68
CA SER A 61 2.83 6.96 -7.35
C SER A 61 4.24 7.29 -7.82
N ALA A 62 5.21 7.21 -6.91
CA ALA A 62 6.63 7.41 -7.19
C ALA A 62 7.40 6.14 -6.85
N GLU A 63 7.68 5.31 -7.86
CA GLU A 63 8.29 3.99 -7.63
C GLU A 63 9.60 3.83 -8.41
N GLY A 64 10.65 3.34 -7.75
CA GLY A 64 11.95 3.00 -8.36
C GLY A 64 13.17 3.65 -7.69
N ILE A 65 14.31 3.62 -8.39
CA ILE A 65 15.59 4.24 -8.00
C ILE A 65 15.67 5.68 -8.51
N ILE A 66 16.02 6.60 -7.62
CA ILE A 66 16.25 8.01 -7.93
C ILE A 66 17.55 8.12 -8.72
N LYS A 67 17.46 8.53 -9.97
CA LYS A 67 18.59 8.78 -10.87
C LYS A 67 18.91 10.27 -10.94
N PRO A 68 20.08 10.67 -11.46
CA PRO A 68 20.47 12.08 -11.57
C PRO A 68 19.50 12.98 -12.34
N ASP A 69 18.61 12.43 -13.16
CA ASP A 69 17.62 13.16 -13.96
C ASP A 69 16.18 13.06 -13.45
N THR A 70 15.95 12.34 -12.33
CA THR A 70 14.61 12.09 -11.79
C THR A 70 13.92 13.36 -11.32
N ASP A 71 14.67 14.34 -10.80
CA ASP A 71 14.15 15.64 -10.41
C ASP A 71 13.51 16.39 -11.60
N ARG A 72 14.15 16.40 -12.77
CA ARG A 72 13.60 17.01 -13.99
C ARG A 72 12.36 16.26 -14.48
N GLN A 73 12.34 14.94 -14.33
CA GLN A 73 11.15 14.13 -14.67
C GLN A 73 9.99 14.47 -13.72
N PHE A 74 10.26 14.60 -12.43
CA PHE A 74 9.27 14.97 -11.43
C PHE A 74 8.70 16.38 -11.69
N GLU A 75 9.56 17.35 -11.98
CA GLU A 75 9.15 18.72 -12.30
C GLU A 75 8.22 18.78 -13.53
N LYS A 76 8.55 18.01 -14.58
CA LYS A 76 7.68 17.86 -15.76
C LYS A 76 6.34 17.20 -15.41
N PHE A 77 6.37 16.18 -14.57
CA PHE A 77 5.17 15.50 -14.12
C PHE A 77 4.25 16.43 -13.32
N LEU A 78 4.78 17.21 -12.36
CA LEU A 78 3.99 18.18 -11.59
C LEU A 78 3.34 19.24 -12.49
N ARG A 79 4.05 19.74 -13.51
CA ARG A 79 3.46 20.65 -14.51
C ARG A 79 2.27 20.02 -15.24
N SER A 80 2.32 18.72 -15.54
CA SER A 80 1.20 18.02 -16.19
C SER A 80 -0.07 17.96 -15.33
N LEU A 81 0.07 18.05 -14.00
CA LEU A 81 -1.04 18.05 -13.05
C LEU A 81 -1.77 19.40 -12.93
N LYS A 82 -1.29 20.46 -13.60
CA LYS A 82 -1.93 21.79 -13.64
C LYS A 82 -2.27 22.35 -12.24
N GLY A 83 -1.37 22.14 -11.27
CA GLY A 83 -1.52 22.66 -9.91
C GLY A 83 -2.41 21.82 -8.98
N GLN A 84 -2.87 20.63 -9.39
CA GLN A 84 -3.55 19.71 -8.47
C GLN A 84 -2.59 19.29 -7.34
N ARG A 85 -3.07 19.43 -6.10
CA ARG A 85 -2.34 19.03 -4.89
C ARG A 85 -2.75 17.61 -4.51
N LEU A 86 -2.02 16.64 -5.01
CA LEU A 86 -2.25 15.22 -4.75
C LEU A 86 -1.16 14.68 -3.81
N PRO A 87 -1.50 13.77 -2.88
CA PRO A 87 -0.49 13.10 -2.08
C PRO A 87 0.45 12.31 -2.97
N ILE A 88 1.73 12.27 -2.63
CA ILE A 88 2.74 11.44 -3.29
C ILE A 88 3.10 10.25 -2.41
N VAL A 89 3.04 9.05 -3.00
CA VAL A 89 3.34 7.78 -2.34
C VAL A 89 4.63 7.23 -2.90
N PHE A 90 5.65 7.11 -2.05
CA PHE A 90 6.97 6.63 -2.44
C PHE A 90 7.13 5.13 -2.17
N GLN A 91 7.59 4.43 -3.20
CA GLN A 91 8.20 3.12 -3.14
C GLN A 91 9.62 3.19 -3.75
N SER A 92 10.59 3.66 -2.96
CA SER A 92 11.93 3.96 -3.48
C SER A 92 12.99 3.04 -2.89
N GLY A 93 13.94 2.61 -3.75
CA GLY A 93 15.18 1.99 -3.31
C GLY A 93 16.32 3.00 -3.03
N GLY A 94 16.01 4.29 -2.92
CA GLY A 94 17.01 5.36 -2.76
C GLY A 94 17.65 5.78 -4.09
N GLY A 95 18.91 6.22 -4.05
CA GLY A 95 19.69 6.60 -5.25
C GLY A 95 20.44 7.91 -5.11
N ASN A 96 20.40 8.73 -6.16
CA ASN A 96 21.10 10.01 -6.23
C ASN A 96 20.54 11.02 -5.21
N VAL A 97 21.38 11.49 -4.28
CA VAL A 97 21.00 12.35 -3.16
C VAL A 97 20.63 13.77 -3.63
N ASP A 98 21.36 14.33 -4.59
CA ASP A 98 21.09 15.68 -5.08
C ASP A 98 19.71 15.78 -5.75
N ALA A 99 19.38 14.81 -6.61
CA ALA A 99 18.07 14.70 -7.22
C ALA A 99 16.97 14.44 -6.18
N ALA A 100 17.23 13.61 -5.17
CA ALA A 100 16.27 13.36 -4.08
C ALA A 100 15.98 14.63 -3.28
N LEU A 101 17.01 15.43 -2.98
CA LEU A 101 16.86 16.70 -2.27
C LEU A 101 16.08 17.73 -3.10
N ALA A 102 16.37 17.83 -4.41
CA ALA A 102 15.63 18.68 -5.33
C ALA A 102 14.13 18.29 -5.39
N ILE A 103 13.82 16.99 -5.42
CA ILE A 103 12.44 16.48 -5.32
C ILE A 103 11.80 16.89 -3.99
N GLY A 104 12.53 16.75 -2.87
CA GLY A 104 12.05 17.18 -1.56
C GLY A 104 11.72 18.67 -1.49
N HIS A 105 12.54 19.54 -2.10
CA HIS A 105 12.25 20.97 -2.22
C HIS A 105 10.98 21.23 -3.03
N MET A 106 10.85 20.62 -4.21
CA MET A 106 9.65 20.77 -5.04
C MET A 106 8.37 20.31 -4.34
N ILE A 107 8.43 19.21 -3.57
CA ILE A 107 7.30 18.72 -2.77
C ILE A 107 6.87 19.75 -1.72
N ARG A 108 7.84 20.35 -1.00
CA ARG A 108 7.57 21.37 0.02
C ARG A 108 6.99 22.64 -0.61
N ASP A 109 7.57 23.11 -1.72
CA ASP A 109 7.11 24.31 -2.43
C ASP A 109 5.70 24.14 -3.00
N ALA A 110 5.36 22.94 -3.49
CA ALA A 110 4.04 22.60 -3.99
C ALA A 110 3.02 22.25 -2.88
N ASN A 111 3.45 22.21 -1.61
CA ASN A 111 2.65 21.83 -0.44
C ASN A 111 1.93 20.48 -0.63
N LEU A 112 2.68 19.48 -1.10
CA LEU A 112 2.18 18.11 -1.30
C LEU A 112 2.38 17.27 -0.04
N GLU A 113 1.40 16.44 0.29
CA GLU A 113 1.53 15.43 1.33
C GLU A 113 2.36 14.24 0.83
N THR A 114 3.15 13.62 1.70
CA THR A 114 4.01 12.49 1.36
C THR A 114 3.67 11.26 2.20
N ALA A 115 3.64 10.08 1.59
CA ALA A 115 3.50 8.80 2.27
C ALA A 115 4.51 7.77 1.73
N ILE A 116 4.77 6.73 2.51
CA ILE A 116 5.55 5.55 2.09
C ILE A 116 4.60 4.38 1.89
N GLY A 117 4.66 3.73 0.73
CA GLY A 117 3.76 2.64 0.38
C GLY A 117 4.02 2.13 -1.03
N ARG A 118 3.23 1.17 -1.50
CA ARG A 118 3.26 0.68 -2.88
C ARG A 118 1.90 0.86 -3.51
N THR A 119 1.87 1.27 -4.78
CA THR A 119 0.64 1.30 -5.57
C THR A 119 0.37 -0.10 -6.10
N GLN A 120 -0.83 -0.63 -5.84
CA GLN A 120 -1.32 -1.85 -6.48
C GLN A 120 -2.43 -1.48 -7.46
N LEU A 121 -2.19 -1.73 -8.74
CA LEU A 121 -3.19 -1.55 -9.79
C LEU A 121 -3.85 -2.88 -10.10
N ASN A 122 -5.17 -2.87 -10.26
CA ASN A 122 -5.92 -4.07 -10.66
C ASN A 122 -5.52 -4.46 -12.09
N GLY A 123 -5.20 -5.75 -12.31
CA GLY A 123 -4.89 -6.27 -13.65
C GLY A 123 -3.46 -6.07 -14.13
N CYS A 124 -2.54 -5.59 -13.27
CA CYS A 124 -1.11 -5.71 -13.53
C CYS A 124 -0.60 -7.06 -13.00
N PRO A 125 0.07 -7.90 -13.83
CA PRO A 125 0.58 -9.21 -13.41
C PRO A 125 1.69 -9.13 -12.36
#